data_AF-A0A4Y2B2G4-F1
#
_entry.id   AF-A0A4Y2B2G4-F1
#
_cell.length_a   1.000
_cell.length_b   1.000
_cell.length_c   1.000
_cell.angle_alpha   90.00
_cell.angle_beta   90.00
_cell.angle_gamma   90.00
#
_symmetry.space_group_name_H-M   'P 1'
#
loop_
_entity.id
_entity.type
_entity.pdbx_description
1 polymer ?
#
loop_
_entity_poly.entity_id
_entity_poly.type
_entity_poly.pdbx_seq_one_letter_code
_entity_poly.pdbx_strand_id
1 'polypeptide(L)'
;LFYNNALYNNDGDIANAFADYFSSVFKPSTDFDGNDECKSDCVGDLVKIENVTYDDVVLAIRELKSSLTVGVDNIPSFIIKGCSEF
;
A
#
# COMPACT_ATOMS: atom_id res chain seq x y z
N LEU A 1 -4.13 -22.05 13.63
CA LEU A 1 -2.90 -21.49 13.02
C LEU A 1 -1.69 -22.08 13.73
N PHE A 2 -0.68 -22.59 13.01
CA PHE A 2 0.56 -23.09 13.63
C PHE A 2 1.71 -22.15 13.27
N TYR A 3 2.35 -21.54 14.27
CA TYR A 3 3.39 -20.54 14.10
C TYR A 3 4.36 -20.57 15.30
N ASN A 4 5.66 -20.40 15.06
CA ASN A 4 6.72 -20.47 16.09
C ASN A 4 6.58 -21.68 17.03
N ASN A 5 6.36 -22.88 16.47
CA ASN A 5 6.16 -24.13 17.22
C ASN A 5 4.94 -24.15 18.17
N ALA A 6 4.03 -23.17 18.09
CA ALA A 6 2.80 -23.12 18.85
C ALA A 6 1.56 -23.28 17.96
N LEU A 7 0.58 -24.03 18.46
CA LEU A 7 -0.72 -24.19 17.82
C LEU A 7 -1.74 -23.24 18.47
N TYR A 8 -2.24 -22.30 17.68
CA TYR A 8 -3.27 -21.34 18.05
C TYR A 8 -4.63 -21.81 17.52
N ASN A 9 -5.59 -22.02 18.42
CA ASN A 9 -6.90 -22.59 18.10
C ASN A 9 -8.06 -21.60 18.24
N ASN A 10 -7.82 -20.43 18.82
CA ASN A 10 -8.82 -19.39 19.06
C ASN A 10 -8.42 -18.11 18.31
N ASP A 11 -9.41 -17.46 17.70
CA ASP A 11 -9.26 -16.20 16.96
C ASP A 11 -8.66 -15.10 17.82
N GLY A 12 -9.00 -15.06 19.12
CA GLY A 12 -8.44 -14.09 20.06
C GLY A 12 -6.93 -14.26 20.25
N ASP A 13 -6.47 -15.50 20.42
CA ASP A 13 -5.04 -15.80 20.59
C ASP A 13 -4.26 -15.52 19.31
N ILE A 14 -4.87 -15.79 18.15
CA ILE A 14 -4.31 -15.45 16.85
C ILE A 14 -4.15 -13.93 16.71
N ALA A 15 -5.20 -13.16 17.02
CA ALA A 15 -5.17 -11.70 16.95
C ALA A 15 -4.13 -11.09 17.90
N ASN A 16 -4.03 -11.61 19.13
CA ASN A 16 -3.03 -11.17 20.11
C ASN A 16 -1.61 -11.47 19.64
N ALA A 17 -1.34 -12.67 19.08
CA ALA A 17 -0.02 -13.02 18.56
C ALA A 17 0.41 -12.08 17.41
N PHE A 18 -0.52 -11.68 16.54
CA PHE A 18 -0.25 -10.65 15.53
C PHE A 18 0.03 -9.29 16.16
N ALA A 19 -0.79 -8.86 17.12
CA ALA A 19 -0.60 -7.57 17.80
C ALA A 19 0.76 -7.49 18.50
N ASP A 20 1.16 -8.56 19.19
CA ASP A 20 2.46 -8.65 19.87
C ASP A 20 3.62 -8.60 18.86
N TYR A 21 3.52 -9.35 17.77
CA TYR A 21 4.54 -9.33 16.71
C TYR A 21 4.68 -7.92 16.12
N PHE A 22 3.57 -7.31 15.68
CA PHE A 22 3.60 -5.98 15.08
C PHE A 22 4.12 -4.93 16.05
N SER A 23 3.73 -4.99 17.32
CA SER A 23 4.24 -4.08 18.35
C SER A 23 5.75 -4.24 18.57
N SER A 24 6.28 -5.47 18.49
CA SER A 24 7.71 -5.74 18.69
C SER A 24 8.59 -5.22 17.56
N VAL A 25 8.09 -5.21 16.32
CA VAL A 25 8.82 -4.71 15.15
C VAL A 25 8.51 -3.24 14.87
N PHE A 26 7.47 -2.70 15.48
CA PHE A 26 7.12 -1.29 15.38
C PHE A 26 8.16 -0.47 16.13
N LYS A 27 8.84 0.41 15.40
CA LYS A 27 9.68 1.44 16.00
C LYS A 27 8.85 2.72 16.03
N PRO A 28 8.41 3.18 17.21
CA PRO A 28 7.78 4.48 17.32
C PRO A 28 8.78 5.53 16.83
N SER A 29 8.38 6.40 15.90
CA SER A 29 9.09 7.65 15.71
C SER A 29 8.86 8.47 16.98
N THR A 30 9.86 8.51 17.86
CA THR A 30 9.85 9.38 19.05
C THR A 30 10.17 10.83 18.69
N ASP A 31 10.56 11.07 17.43
CA ASP A 31 11.15 12.33 16.98
C ASP A 31 10.19 13.07 16.05
N PHE A 32 8.88 13.03 16.35
CA PHE A 32 8.02 14.12 15.87
C PHE A 32 8.36 15.39 16.69
N ASP A 33 9.52 15.98 16.40
CA ASP A 33 9.65 17.42 16.53
C ASP A 33 8.58 18.01 15.61
N GLY A 34 7.78 18.97 16.09
CA GLY A 34 6.81 19.67 15.24
C GLY A 34 7.49 20.43 14.07
N ASN A 35 8.83 20.46 14.07
CA ASN A 35 9.70 20.96 13.01
C ASN A 35 10.50 19.86 12.28
N ASP A 36 10.14 18.58 12.43
CA ASP A 36 10.72 17.51 11.61
C ASP A 36 10.14 17.67 10.19
N GLU A 37 10.68 18.66 9.46
CA GLU A 37 10.64 18.66 8.02
C GLU A 37 11.05 17.25 7.62
N CYS A 38 10.13 16.52 6.98
CA CYS A 38 10.44 15.25 6.36
C CYS A 38 11.62 15.47 5.42
N LYS A 39 12.83 15.29 5.94
CA LYS A 39 14.06 15.21 5.17
C LYS A 39 14.01 13.84 4.55
N SER A 40 13.16 13.72 3.54
CA SER A 40 13.10 12.49 2.78
C SER A 40 14.42 12.40 2.02
N ASP A 41 15.39 11.69 2.59
CA ASP A 41 16.61 11.24 1.91
C ASP A 41 16.31 10.26 0.77
N CYS A 42 15.02 10.03 0.53
CA CYS A 42 14.33 9.70 -0.73
C CYS A 42 14.81 10.47 -1.99
N VAL A 43 15.78 11.38 -1.87
CA VAL A 43 16.57 11.97 -2.98
C VAL A 43 17.20 10.90 -3.90
N GLY A 44 17.29 9.64 -3.45
CA GLY A 44 17.89 8.53 -4.20
C GLY A 44 17.00 7.75 -5.19
N ASP A 45 15.69 7.95 -5.21
CA ASP A 45 14.80 7.22 -6.14
C ASP A 45 13.79 8.15 -6.83
N LEU A 46 14.24 9.37 -7.12
CA LEU A 46 13.57 10.22 -8.10
C LEU A 46 13.83 9.62 -9.48
N VAL A 47 13.10 8.57 -9.83
CA VAL A 47 12.82 8.25 -11.24
C VAL A 47 12.24 9.54 -11.81
N LYS A 48 13.08 10.34 -12.48
CA LYS A 48 12.63 11.52 -13.20
C LYS A 48 11.74 11.01 -14.32
N ILE A 49 10.43 11.04 -14.08
CA ILE A 49 9.45 10.91 -15.15
C ILE A 49 9.56 12.21 -15.94
N GLU A 50 10.44 12.23 -16.94
CA GLU A 50 10.76 13.45 -17.68
C GLU A 50 9.53 14.01 -18.39
N ASN A 51 8.64 13.15 -18.88
CA ASN A 51 7.31 13.47 -19.38
C ASN A 51 6.41 12.22 -19.35
N VAL A 52 5.12 12.40 -19.06
CA VAL A 52 4.08 11.37 -19.24
C VAL A 52 3.38 11.64 -20.56
N THR A 53 3.36 10.66 -21.46
CA THR A 53 2.63 10.75 -22.73
C THR A 53 1.20 10.22 -22.59
N TYR A 54 0.35 10.54 -23.56
CA TYR A 54 -0.99 9.97 -23.63
C TYR A 54 -0.96 8.43 -23.70
N ASP A 55 -0.02 7.88 -24.48
CA ASP A 55 0.12 6.43 -24.64
C ASP A 55 0.53 5.74 -23.33
N ASP A 56 1.36 6.40 -22.51
CA ASP A 56 1.71 5.89 -21.17
C ASP A 56 0.48 5.80 -20.27
N VAL A 57 -0.40 6.81 -20.31
CA VAL A 57 -1.65 6.81 -19.55
C VAL A 57 -2.59 5.72 -20.05
N VAL A 58 -2.76 5.58 -21.36
CA VAL A 58 -3.60 4.52 -21.95
C VAL A 58 -3.06 3.14 -21.59
N LEU A 59 -1.74 2.94 -21.65
CA LEU A 59 -1.10 1.68 -21.28
C LEU A 59 -1.33 1.36 -19.79
N ALA A 60 -1.11 2.33 -18.90
CA ALA A 60 -1.34 2.15 -17.47
C ALA A 60 -2.80 1.78 -17.17
N ILE A 61 -3.77 2.42 -17.84
CA ILE A 61 -5.20 2.11 -17.71
C ILE A 61 -5.49 0.68 -18.20
N ARG A 62 -4.90 0.23 -19.32
CA ARG A 62 -5.05 -1.14 -19.85
C ARG A 62 -4.52 -2.19 -18.87
N GLU A 63 -3.44 -1.88 -18.19
CA GLU A 63 -2.78 -2.79 -17.24
C GLU A 63 -3.46 -2.83 -15.87
N LEU A 64 -4.38 -1.91 -15.55
CA LEU A 64 -5.12 -1.93 -14.29
C LEU A 64 -5.78 -3.29 -14.05
N LYS A 65 -5.68 -3.82 -12.83
CA LYS A 65 -6.43 -5.01 -12.46
C LYS A 65 -7.93 -4.68 -12.43
N SER A 66 -8.73 -5.43 -13.18
CA SER A 66 -10.18 -5.30 -13.10
C SER A 66 -10.66 -5.84 -11.75
N SER A 67 -11.32 -5.00 -10.95
CA SER A 67 -11.85 -5.35 -9.64
C SER A 67 -13.14 -4.58 -9.37
N LEU A 68 -14.03 -5.19 -8.59
CA LEU A 68 -15.25 -4.56 -8.08
C LEU A 68 -15.02 -3.81 -6.76
N THR A 69 -13.85 -3.98 -6.14
CA THR A 69 -13.48 -3.27 -4.91
C THR A 69 -13.25 -1.80 -5.20
N VAL A 70 -13.70 -0.93 -4.30
CA VAL A 70 -13.55 0.52 -4.43
C VAL A 70 -12.50 1.07 -3.47
N GLY A 71 -11.79 2.11 -3.91
CA GLY A 71 -10.93 2.91 -3.05
C GLY A 71 -11.72 3.99 -2.30
N VAL A 72 -11.00 4.98 -1.78
CA VAL A 72 -11.60 6.13 -1.06
C VAL A 72 -12.48 7.02 -1.95
N ASP A 73 -12.30 6.93 -3.28
CA ASP A 73 -13.07 7.63 -4.30
C ASP A 73 -14.40 6.95 -4.64
N ASN A 74 -14.66 5.76 -4.08
CA ASN A 74 -15.83 4.93 -4.36
C ASN A 74 -15.98 4.52 -5.85
N ILE A 75 -14.90 4.52 -6.63
CA ILE A 75 -14.91 4.14 -8.05
C ILE A 75 -14.24 2.77 -8.23
N PRO A 76 -14.93 1.75 -8.77
CA PRO A 76 -14.31 0.48 -9.09
C PRO A 76 -13.31 0.60 -10.25
N SER A 77 -12.18 -0.10 -10.17
CA SER A 77 -11.11 -0.02 -11.17
C SER A 77 -11.53 -0.48 -12.58
N PHE A 78 -12.55 -1.33 -12.69
CA PHE A 78 -13.05 -1.79 -14.00
C PHE A 78 -13.67 -0.65 -14.82
N ILE A 79 -14.23 0.39 -14.18
CA ILE A 79 -14.80 1.55 -14.87
C ILE A 79 -13.70 2.33 -15.57
N ILE A 80 -12.60 2.61 -14.87
CA ILE A 80 -11.44 3.33 -15.41
C ILE A 80 -10.79 2.50 -16.52
N LYS A 81 -10.64 1.18 -16.30
CA LYS A 81 -10.06 0.28 -17.29
C LYS A 81 -10.80 0.31 -18.63
N GLY A 82 -12.13 0.37 -18.60
CA GLY A 82 -12.97 0.45 -19.80
C GLY A 82 -12.71 1.71 -20.65
N CYS A 83 -12.15 2.78 -20.09
CA CYS A 83 -11.79 3.98 -20.85
C CYS A 83 -10.64 3.76 -21.83
N SER A 84 -9.87 2.67 -21.72
CA SER A 84 -8.78 2.35 -22.65
C SER A 84 -9.17 1.49 -23.85
N GLU A 85 -10.44 1.09 -23.90
CA GLU A 85 -11.01 0.22 -24.94
C GLU A 85 -11.59 1.02 -26.13
N PHE A 86 -11.56 2.36 -26.06
CA PHE A 86 -12.11 3.29 -27.07
C PHE A 86 -11.03 4.14 -27.74
#